data_AF-A0A7S2F2N1-F1
#
_entry.id   AF-A0A7S2F2N1-F1
#
_cell.length_a   1.000
_cell.length_b   1.000
_cell.length_c   1.000
_cell.angle_alpha   90.00
_cell.angle_beta   90.00
_cell.angle_gamma   90.00
#
_symmetry.space_group_name_H-M   'P 1'
#
loop_
_entity.id
_entity.type
_entity.pdbx_description
1 polymer ?
#
loop_
_entity_poly.entity_id
_entity_poly.type
_entity_poly.pdbx_seq_one_letter_code
_entity_poly.pdbx_strand_id
1 'polypeptide(L)'
;AAVPPPPLLDELGKEGEEPGPPRPIVAATLAAWYVFDTKKRSFRTLRAVSDAWVYGWGFSFVYTREAWRRNFFPHMGIGEDFEFMMALRKLPDARVVTLEDFSAVCSHTHHPDLSISGGERRRGGPGSEEVQPPQALVQMLPMLIDANNQCLWDNGKHEAIPE
;
A
#
# COMPACT_ATOMS: atom_id res chain seq x y z
N ALA A 1 -33.38 7.24 -10.06
CA ALA A 1 -32.99 8.64 -9.78
C ALA A 1 -31.48 8.69 -9.75
N ALA A 2 -30.85 9.70 -10.39
CA ALA A 2 -29.40 9.84 -10.38
C ALA A 2 -28.92 10.24 -8.97
N VAL A 3 -27.84 9.61 -8.50
CA VAL A 3 -27.17 9.99 -7.24
C VAL A 3 -26.48 11.33 -7.48
N PRO A 4 -26.75 12.37 -6.67
CA PRO A 4 -26.06 13.65 -6.80
C PRO A 4 -24.55 13.44 -6.53
N PRO A 5 -23.67 14.14 -7.26
CA PRO A 5 -22.24 14.04 -7.03
C PRO A 5 -21.90 14.46 -5.58
N PRO A 6 -20.88 13.85 -4.96
CA PRO A 6 -20.45 14.23 -3.63
C PRO A 6 -20.10 15.73 -3.60
N PRO A 7 -20.46 16.46 -2.53
CA PRO A 7 -20.10 17.86 -2.39
C PRO A 7 -18.57 18.01 -2.45
N LEU A 8 -18.11 19.01 -3.21
CA LEU A 8 -16.70 19.37 -3.31
C LEU A 8 -16.18 19.72 -1.92
N LEU A 9 -14.99 19.19 -1.58
CA LEU A 9 -14.28 19.40 -0.31
C LEU A 9 -13.89 20.87 -0.01
N ASP A 10 -14.39 21.81 -0.81
CA ASP A 10 -14.03 23.22 -0.80
C ASP A 10 -15.00 24.10 0.01
N GLU A 11 -16.12 23.57 0.52
CA GLU A 11 -17.05 24.34 1.37
C GLU A 11 -16.63 24.44 2.86
N LEU A 12 -15.41 24.03 3.23
CA LEU A 12 -14.88 24.16 4.60
C LEU A 12 -13.85 25.28 4.77
N GLY A 13 -13.66 26.13 3.76
CA GLY A 13 -12.95 27.40 3.93
C GLY A 13 -13.93 28.47 4.38
N LYS A 14 -13.85 28.91 5.64
CA LYS A 14 -14.54 30.12 6.06
C LYS A 14 -14.04 31.28 5.19
N GLU A 15 -14.93 31.87 4.42
CA GLU A 15 -14.62 33.08 3.65
C GLU A 15 -14.05 34.14 4.61
N GLY A 16 -12.78 34.52 4.42
CA GLY A 16 -12.11 35.56 5.20
C GLY A 16 -10.83 35.16 5.94
N GLU A 17 -10.38 33.90 5.87
CA GLU A 17 -9.05 33.54 6.40
C GLU A 17 -7.97 33.85 5.35
N GLU A 18 -7.07 34.79 5.67
CA GLU A 18 -5.89 35.11 4.85
C GLU A 18 -5.13 33.82 4.50
N PRO A 19 -4.63 33.67 3.25
CA PRO A 19 -3.95 32.46 2.84
C PRO A 19 -2.70 32.26 3.71
N GLY A 20 -2.75 31.23 4.56
CA GLY A 20 -1.61 30.82 5.36
C GLY A 20 -0.40 30.43 4.49
N PRO A 21 0.78 30.25 5.10
CA PRO A 21 1.97 29.85 4.36
C PRO A 21 1.72 28.56 3.56
N PRO A 22 2.38 28.39 2.39
CA PRO A 22 2.26 27.17 1.60
C PRO A 22 2.55 25.94 2.45
N ARG A 23 1.60 25.00 2.45
CA ARG A 23 1.74 23.73 3.16
C ARG A 23 2.69 22.81 2.37
N PRO A 24 3.52 22.01 3.06
CA PRO A 24 4.53 21.21 2.39
C PRO A 24 3.91 20.03 1.62
N ILE A 25 4.46 19.74 0.44
CA ILE A 25 4.12 18.57 -0.36
C ILE A 25 5.08 17.45 0.02
N VAL A 26 4.60 16.52 0.84
CA VAL A 26 5.42 15.41 1.34
C VAL A 26 4.73 14.07 1.08
N ALA A 27 5.54 13.10 0.68
CA ALA A 27 5.18 11.68 0.64
C ALA A 27 6.33 10.83 1.20
N ALA A 28 6.00 9.71 1.83
CA ALA A 28 6.93 8.72 2.34
C ALA A 28 6.48 7.34 1.91
N THR A 29 7.43 6.44 1.63
CA THR A 29 7.17 5.04 1.30
C THR A 29 8.24 4.14 1.94
N LEU A 30 7.96 2.85 2.07
CA LEU A 30 8.91 1.86 2.56
C LEU A 30 9.72 1.26 1.40
N ALA A 31 11.02 1.03 1.62
CA ALA A 31 11.86 0.21 0.73
C ALA A 31 12.05 -1.22 1.25
N ALA A 32 11.60 -1.51 2.46
CA ALA A 32 11.59 -2.85 3.02
C ALA A 32 10.35 -3.06 3.88
N TRP A 33 9.81 -4.28 3.86
CA TRP A 33 8.63 -4.65 4.66
C TRP A 33 8.63 -6.14 4.98
N TYR A 34 7.75 -6.54 5.90
CA TYR A 34 7.47 -7.95 6.15
C TYR A 34 6.44 -8.47 5.15
N VAL A 35 6.55 -9.74 4.80
CA VAL A 35 5.57 -10.42 3.94
C VAL A 35 5.07 -11.65 4.69
N PHE A 36 3.76 -11.72 4.92
CA PHE A 36 3.09 -12.92 5.41
C PHE A 36 2.72 -13.80 4.22
N ASP A 37 3.35 -14.97 4.11
CA ASP A 37 3.02 -15.98 3.09
C ASP A 37 1.85 -16.83 3.59
N THR A 38 0.67 -16.69 2.99
CA THR A 38 -0.54 -17.38 3.48
C THR A 38 -0.47 -18.90 3.33
N LYS A 39 0.33 -19.40 2.38
CA LYS A 39 0.50 -20.84 2.14
C LYS A 39 1.46 -21.46 3.16
N LYS A 40 2.57 -20.78 3.45
CA LYS A 40 3.55 -21.25 4.45
C LYS A 40 3.16 -20.87 5.88
N ARG A 41 2.25 -19.91 6.04
CA ARG A 41 1.86 -19.31 7.33
C ARG A 41 3.06 -18.77 8.11
N SER A 42 4.01 -18.17 7.39
CA SER A 42 5.22 -17.61 7.97
C SER A 42 5.50 -16.22 7.42
N PHE A 43 6.34 -15.48 8.15
CA PHE A 43 6.81 -14.16 7.74
C PHE A 43 8.20 -14.25 7.13
N ARG A 44 8.46 -13.37 6.18
CA ARG A 44 9.79 -13.09 5.63
C ARG A 44 9.96 -11.58 5.48
N THR A 45 11.18 -11.12 5.29
CA THR A 45 11.39 -9.75 4.81
C THR A 45 11.24 -9.70 3.29
N LEU A 46 11.05 -8.51 2.76
CA LEU A 46 11.23 -8.19 1.35
C LEU A 46 11.87 -6.81 1.28
N ARG A 47 12.94 -6.68 0.50
CA ARG A 47 13.58 -5.40 0.20
C ARG A 47 13.37 -5.09 -1.27
N ALA A 48 12.84 -3.90 -1.55
CA ALA A 48 12.65 -3.43 -2.91
C ALA A 48 14.01 -3.32 -3.64
N VAL A 49 14.05 -3.83 -4.87
CA VAL A 49 15.28 -3.86 -5.70
C VAL A 49 15.19 -2.94 -6.92
N SER A 50 14.08 -2.21 -7.05
CA SER A 50 13.87 -1.23 -8.12
C SER A 50 12.90 -0.15 -7.68
N ASP A 51 12.96 1.01 -8.33
CA ASP A 51 12.02 2.12 -8.12
C ASP A 51 10.57 1.67 -8.34
N ALA A 52 10.32 0.80 -9.33
CA ALA A 52 8.98 0.26 -9.57
C ALA A 52 8.41 -0.49 -8.35
N TRP A 53 9.27 -1.11 -7.53
CA TRP A 53 8.82 -1.78 -6.31
C TRP A 53 8.67 -0.81 -5.15
N VAL A 54 9.60 0.13 -4.97
CA VAL A 54 9.54 1.15 -3.90
C VAL A 54 8.30 2.04 -4.06
N TYR A 55 7.97 2.40 -5.30
CA TYR A 55 6.97 3.41 -5.61
C TYR A 55 5.71 2.86 -6.26
N GLY A 56 5.65 1.57 -6.59
CA GLY A 56 4.47 0.97 -7.22
C GLY A 56 3.60 0.14 -6.28
N TRP A 57 3.91 0.13 -4.98
CA TRP A 57 3.24 -0.71 -3.98
C TRP A 57 2.53 0.20 -2.97
N GLY A 58 1.32 0.66 -3.32
CA GLY A 58 0.58 1.72 -2.63
C GLY A 58 0.22 1.46 -1.18
N PHE A 59 0.29 0.22 -0.70
CA PHE A 59 -0.01 -0.10 0.69
C PHE A 59 0.95 0.55 1.70
N SER A 60 2.12 1.01 1.25
CA SER A 60 3.17 1.55 2.12
C SER A 60 3.27 3.07 2.11
N PHE A 61 2.38 3.76 1.39
CA PHE A 61 2.50 5.21 1.21
C PHE A 61 1.83 5.98 2.35
N VAL A 62 2.52 7.03 2.80
CA VAL A 62 1.94 8.09 3.62
C VAL A 62 2.22 9.40 2.92
N TYR A 63 1.20 10.22 2.68
CA TYR A 63 1.36 11.50 2.01
C TYR A 63 0.46 12.57 2.62
N THR A 64 0.90 13.81 2.48
CA THR A 64 0.13 14.99 2.88
C THR A 64 -1.08 15.19 1.98
N ARG A 65 -2.15 15.80 2.52
CA ARG A 65 -3.31 16.22 1.71
C ARG A 65 -2.90 17.11 0.53
N GLU A 66 -1.87 17.93 0.68
CA GLU A 66 -1.37 18.79 -0.39
C GLU A 66 -0.69 18.01 -1.51
N ALA A 67 0.02 16.92 -1.21
CA ALA A 67 0.52 16.02 -2.23
C ALA A 67 -0.62 15.43 -3.08
N TRP A 68 -1.69 14.96 -2.43
CA TRP A 68 -2.90 14.48 -3.10
C TRP A 68 -3.57 15.56 -3.96
N ARG A 69 -3.75 16.76 -3.42
CA ARG A 69 -4.35 17.90 -4.14
C ARG A 69 -3.53 18.32 -5.35
N ARG A 70 -2.21 18.21 -5.25
CA ARG A 70 -1.30 18.63 -6.31
C ARG A 70 -1.24 17.64 -7.46
N ASN A 71 -1.34 16.35 -7.15
CA ASN A 71 -1.34 15.27 -8.12
C ASN A 71 -2.18 14.11 -7.58
N PHE A 72 -3.24 13.74 -8.30
CA PHE A 72 -4.12 12.63 -7.92
C PHE A 72 -3.65 11.33 -8.57
N PHE A 73 -4.15 10.17 -8.10
CA PHE A 73 -3.95 8.91 -8.82
C PHE A 73 -4.58 9.02 -10.22
N PRO A 74 -3.85 8.65 -11.29
CA PRO A 74 -4.31 8.87 -12.66
C PRO A 74 -5.45 7.93 -13.08
N HIS A 75 -5.53 6.75 -12.45
CA HIS A 75 -6.53 5.72 -12.72
C HIS A 75 -6.61 4.70 -11.58
N MET A 76 -7.53 3.73 -11.69
CA MET A 76 -7.69 2.61 -10.75
C MET A 76 -7.04 1.29 -11.22
N GLY A 77 -6.30 1.32 -12.34
CA GLY A 77 -5.58 0.18 -12.89
C GLY A 77 -4.16 0.03 -12.31
N ILE A 78 -3.52 -1.10 -12.61
CA ILE A 78 -2.17 -1.45 -12.15
C ILE A 78 -1.15 -0.36 -12.54
N GLY A 79 -0.38 0.11 -11.57
CA GLY A 79 0.75 1.03 -11.79
C GLY A 79 0.41 2.50 -11.51
N GLU A 80 -0.84 2.80 -11.19
CA GLU A 80 -1.31 4.09 -10.69
C GLU A 80 -0.47 4.63 -9.54
N ASP A 81 -0.06 3.73 -8.63
CA ASP A 81 0.77 4.05 -7.47
C ASP A 81 2.14 4.61 -7.91
N PHE A 82 2.77 3.91 -8.85
CA PHE A 82 4.05 4.29 -9.42
C PHE A 82 3.96 5.62 -10.14
N GLU A 83 2.93 5.80 -10.95
CA GLU A 83 2.70 7.05 -11.69
C GLU A 83 2.48 8.23 -10.74
N PHE A 84 1.67 8.06 -9.69
CA PHE A 84 1.45 9.09 -8.67
C PHE A 84 2.75 9.50 -7.97
N MET A 85 3.53 8.54 -7.48
CA MET A 85 4.80 8.83 -6.80
C MET A 85 5.84 9.45 -7.73
N MET A 86 5.93 9.00 -8.98
CA MET A 86 6.85 9.58 -9.97
C MET A 86 6.43 10.99 -10.37
N ALA A 87 5.14 11.27 -10.47
CA ALA A 87 4.65 12.62 -10.72
C ALA A 87 4.96 13.56 -9.55
N LEU A 88 4.80 13.11 -8.29
CA LEU A 88 5.24 13.89 -7.13
C LEU A 88 6.74 14.17 -7.15
N ARG A 89 7.58 13.18 -7.47
CA ARG A 89 9.05 13.35 -7.55
C ARG A 89 9.51 14.37 -8.60
N LYS A 90 8.68 14.64 -9.61
CA LYS A 90 8.97 15.64 -10.66
C LYS A 90 8.64 17.07 -10.23
N LEU A 91 7.93 17.25 -9.11
CA LEU A 91 7.61 18.58 -8.58
C LEU A 91 8.82 19.16 -7.84
N PRO A 92 9.22 20.41 -8.12
CA PRO A 92 10.42 21.01 -7.54
C PRO A 92 10.30 21.25 -6.03
N ASP A 93 9.08 21.37 -5.51
CA ASP A 93 8.74 21.66 -4.11
C ASP A 93 8.29 20.43 -3.32
N ALA A 94 8.18 19.27 -3.97
CA ALA A 94 7.80 18.04 -3.30
C ALA A 94 8.99 17.35 -2.63
N ARG A 95 8.73 16.74 -1.48
CA ARG A 95 9.67 15.86 -0.78
C ARG A 95 9.11 14.44 -0.74
N VAL A 96 9.70 13.56 -1.53
CA VAL A 96 9.38 12.13 -1.52
C VAL A 96 10.53 11.38 -0.85
N VAL A 97 10.27 10.75 0.27
CA VAL A 97 11.27 10.01 1.05
C VAL A 97 11.01 8.52 1.02
N THR A 98 12.09 7.76 1.02
CA THR A 98 12.05 6.30 1.10
C THR A 98 12.68 5.87 2.42
N LEU A 99 11.95 5.07 3.19
CA LEU A 99 12.40 4.55 4.48
C LEU A 99 12.90 3.12 4.29
N GLU A 100 14.17 2.88 4.58
CA GLU A 100 14.78 1.55 4.50
C GLU A 100 14.68 0.74 5.80
N ASP A 101 14.03 1.31 6.81
CA ASP A 101 14.09 0.81 8.18
C ASP A 101 12.88 -0.05 8.53
N PHE A 102 13.13 -1.10 9.31
CA PHE A 102 12.09 -1.94 9.93
C PHE A 102 11.48 -1.28 11.19
N SER A 103 11.87 -0.06 11.53
CA SER A 103 11.22 0.74 12.57
C SER A 103 9.75 1.02 12.28
N ALA A 104 9.36 1.02 11.00
CA ALA A 104 7.97 0.95 10.58
C ALA A 104 7.58 -0.52 10.33
N VAL A 105 6.69 -1.05 11.17
CA VAL A 105 6.17 -2.42 11.02
C VAL A 105 5.02 -2.40 10.01
N CYS A 106 5.34 -2.69 8.75
CA CYS A 106 4.35 -2.99 7.72
C CYS A 106 4.47 -4.46 7.31
N SER A 107 3.33 -5.14 7.17
CA SER A 107 3.26 -6.50 6.64
C SER A 107 2.34 -6.54 5.42
N HIS A 108 2.87 -7.00 4.30
CA HIS A 108 2.09 -7.34 3.12
C HIS A 108 1.63 -8.80 3.17
N THR A 109 0.34 -9.05 2.97
CA THR A 109 -0.18 -10.42 2.88
C THR A 109 -0.06 -10.91 1.44
N HIS A 110 0.76 -11.92 1.20
CA HIS A 110 0.97 -12.50 -0.12
C HIS A 110 0.19 -13.81 -0.25
N HIS A 111 -0.72 -13.85 -1.23
CA HIS A 111 -1.46 -15.04 -1.63
C HIS A 111 -0.82 -15.63 -2.89
N PRO A 112 -0.02 -16.70 -2.80
CA PRO A 112 0.81 -17.18 -3.92
C PRO A 112 0.05 -17.46 -5.22
N ASP A 113 -1.23 -17.85 -5.10
CA ASP A 113 -2.07 -18.24 -6.22
C ASP A 113 -2.91 -17.07 -6.79
N LEU A 114 -2.99 -15.93 -6.08
CA LEU A 114 -3.86 -14.79 -6.44
C LEU A 114 -3.10 -13.48 -6.61
N SER A 115 -2.10 -13.22 -5.76
CA SER A 115 -1.30 -12.00 -5.81
C SER A 115 -0.53 -11.94 -7.13
N ILE A 116 -0.82 -10.91 -7.92
CA ILE A 116 -0.15 -10.61 -9.18
C ILE A 116 1.10 -9.75 -9.00
N SER A 117 1.35 -9.26 -7.78
CA SER A 117 2.60 -8.60 -7.43
C SER A 117 3.78 -9.56 -7.64
N GLY A 118 4.75 -9.12 -8.43
CA GLY A 118 5.83 -9.99 -8.93
C GLY A 118 7.00 -10.14 -7.95
N GLY A 119 7.13 -9.24 -6.98
CA GLY A 119 8.35 -9.16 -6.17
C GLY A 119 8.49 -10.27 -5.14
N GLU A 120 7.35 -10.77 -4.68
CA GLU A 120 7.22 -11.82 -3.70
C GLU A 120 7.64 -13.19 -4.23
N ARG A 121 7.59 -13.39 -5.55
CA ARG A 121 7.83 -14.71 -6.17
C ARG A 121 9.31 -15.06 -6.27
N ARG A 122 10.23 -14.11 -6.07
CA ARG A 122 11.68 -14.37 -6.09
C ARG A 122 12.09 -15.21 -4.87
N ARG A 123 12.44 -16.47 -5.12
CA ARG A 123 13.15 -17.33 -4.14
C ARG A 123 14.66 -17.10 -4.27
N GLY A 124 15.35 -16.98 -3.14
CA GLY A 124 16.81 -16.87 -3.09
C GLY A 124 17.39 -15.51 -3.49
N GLY A 125 16.55 -14.48 -3.63
CA GLY A 125 17.00 -13.10 -3.80
C GLY A 125 17.27 -12.42 -2.45
N PRO A 126 17.97 -11.27 -2.43
CA PRO A 126 18.14 -10.45 -1.23
C PRO A 126 16.78 -10.15 -0.58
N GLY A 127 16.64 -10.39 0.73
CA GLY A 127 15.36 -10.22 1.42
C GLY A 127 14.32 -11.27 1.01
N SER A 128 14.71 -12.53 0.83
CA SER A 128 13.77 -13.67 0.75
C SER A 128 13.94 -14.65 1.90
N GLU A 129 14.74 -14.26 2.89
CA GLU A 129 15.03 -15.00 4.10
C GLU A 129 13.79 -15.02 4.99
N GLU A 130 13.46 -16.22 5.49
CA GLU A 130 12.54 -16.34 6.61
C GLU A 130 13.19 -15.67 7.82
N VAL A 131 12.47 -14.76 8.45
CA VAL A 131 12.97 -14.00 9.60
C VAL A 131 12.10 -14.27 10.80
N GLN A 132 12.64 -14.05 12.00
CA GLN A 132 11.77 -13.84 13.15
C GLN A 132 11.08 -12.49 12.98
N PRO A 133 9.75 -12.46 12.80
CA PRO A 133 9.04 -11.20 12.67
C PRO A 133 8.98 -10.49 14.04
N PRO A 134 8.77 -9.17 14.06
CA PRO A 134 8.52 -8.42 15.29
C PRO A 134 7.40 -9.08 16.11
N GLN A 135 7.53 -9.05 17.44
CA GLN A 135 6.57 -9.67 18.35
C GLN A 135 5.12 -9.23 18.08
N ALA A 136 4.91 -7.98 17.67
CA ALA A 136 3.61 -7.45 17.29
C ALA A 136 2.98 -8.24 16.12
N LEU A 137 3.75 -8.59 15.09
CA LEU A 137 3.26 -9.40 13.96
C LEU A 137 3.00 -10.85 14.37
N VAL A 138 3.83 -11.43 15.26
CA VAL A 138 3.60 -12.77 15.82
C VAL A 138 2.26 -12.83 16.54
N GLN A 139 1.95 -11.82 17.36
CA GLN A 139 0.68 -11.75 18.09
C GLN A 139 -0.54 -11.66 17.17
N MET A 140 -0.37 -11.15 15.94
CA MET A 140 -1.42 -11.08 14.93
C MET A 140 -1.61 -12.37 14.14
N LEU A 141 -0.70 -13.37 14.24
CA LEU A 141 -0.77 -14.60 13.45
C LEU A 141 -2.11 -15.34 13.55
N PRO A 142 -2.68 -15.58 14.75
CA PRO A 142 -3.96 -16.28 14.84
C PRO A 142 -5.06 -15.56 14.05
N MET A 143 -5.15 -14.23 14.20
CA MET A 143 -6.13 -13.40 13.48
C MET A 143 -5.92 -13.45 11.96
N LEU A 144 -4.67 -13.35 11.48
CA LEU A 144 -4.36 -13.42 10.05
C LEU A 144 -4.69 -14.79 9.44
N ILE A 145 -4.41 -15.87 10.18
CA ILE A 145 -4.75 -17.24 9.78
C ILE A 145 -6.27 -17.41 9.72
N ASP A 146 -6.98 -16.95 10.74
CA ASP A 146 -8.45 -17.04 10.81
C ASP A 146 -9.10 -16.25 9.68
N ALA A 147 -8.66 -15.01 9.43
CA ALA A 147 -9.13 -14.18 8.31
C ALA A 147 -8.88 -14.86 6.96
N ASN A 148 -7.68 -15.41 6.75
CA ASN A 148 -7.37 -16.14 5.52
C ASN A 148 -8.29 -17.37 5.34
N ASN A 149 -8.54 -18.13 6.41
CA ASN A 149 -9.46 -19.26 6.34
C ASN A 149 -10.88 -18.81 6.00
N GLN A 150 -11.39 -17.75 6.63
CA GLN A 150 -12.73 -17.19 6.34
C GLN A 150 -12.89 -16.78 4.88
N CYS A 151 -11.92 -16.06 4.30
CA CYS A 151 -11.97 -15.69 2.88
C CYS A 151 -12.03 -16.91 1.94
N LEU A 152 -11.33 -18.00 2.27
CA LEU A 152 -11.38 -19.23 1.48
C LEU A 152 -12.73 -19.95 1.61
N TRP A 153 -13.35 -19.90 2.79
CA TRP A 153 -14.68 -20.47 3.03
C TRP A 153 -15.77 -19.74 2.23
N ASP A 154 -15.70 -18.42 2.15
CA ASP A 154 -16.68 -17.63 1.40
C ASP A 154 -16.56 -17.86 -0.11
N ASN A 155 -15.34 -18.00 -0.63
CA ASN A 155 -15.10 -18.31 -2.05
C ASN A 155 -15.51 -19.74 -2.44
N GLY A 156 -15.59 -20.67 -1.49
CA GLY A 156 -16.05 -22.05 -1.70
C GLY A 156 -17.58 -22.24 -1.65
N LYS A 157 -18.34 -21.19 -1.28
CA LYS A 157 -19.82 -21.20 -1.19
C LYS A 157 -20.51 -20.52 -2.37
N HIS A 158 -19.81 -20.24 -3.47
CA HIS A 158 -20.50 -20.05 -4.73
C HIS A 158 -21.05 -21.41 -5.17
N GLU A 159 -22.23 -21.75 -4.66
CA GLU A 159 -23.13 -22.70 -5.30
C GLU A 159 -23.14 -22.37 -6.78
N ALA A 160 -22.91 -23.39 -7.62
CA ALA A 160 -22.95 -23.24 -9.06
C ALA A 160 -24.21 -22.45 -9.43
N ILE A 161 -24.03 -21.33 -10.13
CA ILE A 161 -25.16 -20.60 -10.73
C ILE A 161 -25.84 -21.64 -11.63
N PRO A 162 -27.10 -22.03 -11.35
CA PRO A 162 -27.78 -22.98 -12.22
C PRO A 162 -27.88 -22.38 -13.62
N GLU A 163 -27.47 -23.16 -14.63
CA GLU A 163 -27.61 -22.81 -16.05
C GLU A 163 -29.07 -22.55 -16.46
#